data_AF-A0A535S4L9-F1
#
_entry.id   AF-A0A535S4L9-F1
#
_cell.length_a   1.000
_cell.length_b   1.000
_cell.length_c   1.000
_cell.angle_alpha   90.00
_cell.angle_beta   90.00
_cell.angle_gamma   90.00
#
_symmetry.space_group_name_H-M   'P 1'
#
loop_
_entity.id
_entity.type
_entity.pdbx_description
1 polymer ?
#
loop_
_entity_poly.entity_id
_entity_poly.type
_entity_poly.pdbx_seq_one_letter_code
_entity_poly.pdbx_strand_id
1 'polypeptide(L)' 'MKIGLTIPDFTWPAGPTKLGSTLAQIARTADQAGFESIWVMDHFWQIRGNGPPEHDMLEGYS' A
#
# COMPACT_ATOMS: atom_id res chain seq x y z
N MET A 1 9.31 -13.51 -17.25
CA MET A 1 8.74 -12.16 -17.15
C MET A 1 8.69 -11.79 -15.68
N LYS A 2 9.12 -10.59 -15.28
CA LYS A 2 9.06 -10.11 -13.89
C LYS A 2 7.90 -9.13 -13.77
N ILE A 3 7.06 -9.29 -12.75
CA ILE A 3 5.87 -8.47 -12.52
C ILE A 3 5.97 -7.85 -11.12
N GLY A 4 5.73 -6.54 -11.03
CA GLY A 4 5.66 -5.82 -9.75
C GLY A 4 4.21 -5.47 -9.37
N LEU A 5 3.95 -5.39 -8.08
CA LEU A 5 2.69 -4.91 -7.50
C LEU A 5 2.89 -3.51 -6.92
N THR A 6 2.14 -2.53 -7.42
CA THR A 6 2.12 -1.18 -6.83
C THR A 6 0.89 -1.03 -5.95
N ILE A 7 1.09 -0.53 -4.73
CA ILE A 7 0.04 -0.25 -3.74
C ILE A 7 0.05 1.26 -3.48
N PRO A 8 -0.79 2.03 -4.20
CA PRO A 8 -0.71 3.49 -4.13
C PRO A 8 -1.81 4.14 -3.26
N ASP A 9 -2.66 3.35 -2.61
CA ASP A 9 -3.73 3.80 -1.73
C ASP A 9 -3.88 2.85 -0.53
N PHE A 10 -3.93 3.42 0.67
CA PHE A 10 -4.02 2.70 1.94
C PHE A 10 -5.38 2.90 2.62
N THR A 11 -6.32 3.57 1.96
CA THR A 11 -7.69 3.82 2.43
C THR A 11 -8.51 2.52 2.38
N TRP A 12 -8.27 1.64 3.35
CA TRP A 12 -8.85 0.31 3.41
C TRP A 12 -9.96 0.22 4.46
N PRO A 13 -11.01 -0.59 4.23
CA PRO A 13 -12.13 -0.72 5.19
C PRO A 13 -11.71 -1.14 6.61
N ALA A 14 -10.56 -1.82 6.75
CA ALA A 14 -10.03 -2.26 8.04
C ALA A 14 -9.40 -1.12 8.87
N GLY A 15 -9.17 0.05 8.26
CA GLY A 15 -8.62 1.24 8.89
C GLY A 15 -7.15 1.14 9.33
N PRO A 16 -6.60 2.24 9.88
CA PRO A 16 -5.17 2.35 10.18
C PRO A 16 -4.70 1.37 11.25
N THR A 17 -5.54 0.99 12.22
CA THR A 17 -5.18 0.00 13.26
C THR A 17 -4.84 -1.38 12.68
N LYS A 18 -5.34 -1.71 11.49
CA LYS A 18 -5.07 -2.98 10.81
C LYS A 18 -4.06 -2.86 9.67
N LEU A 19 -3.63 -1.64 9.33
CA LEU A 19 -2.72 -1.34 8.22
C LEU A 19 -1.53 -2.29 8.14
N GLY A 20 -0.74 -2.41 9.22
CA GLY A 20 0.44 -3.27 9.23
C GLY A 20 0.12 -4.74 8.98
N SER A 21 -0.93 -5.27 9.63
CA SER A 21 -1.35 -6.66 9.43
C SER A 21 -1.89 -6.93 8.02
N THR A 22 -2.64 -5.98 7.47
CA THR A 22 -3.21 -6.06 6.11
C THR A 22 -2.10 -5.95 5.06
N LEU A 23 -1.19 -4.99 5.19
CA LEU A 23 -0.06 -4.84 4.28
C LEU A 23 0.84 -6.08 4.30
N ALA A 24 1.10 -6.64 5.48
CA ALA A 24 1.86 -7.89 5.60
C ALA A 24 1.13 -9.08 4.96
N GLN A 25 -0.20 -9.13 5.03
CA GLN A 25 -0.99 -10.14 4.33
C GLN A 25 -0.86 -9.99 2.81
N ILE A 26 -1.03 -8.77 2.29
CA ILE A 26 -0.86 -8.48 0.85
C ILE A 26 0.54 -8.89 0.39
N ALA A 27 1.58 -8.54 1.15
CA ALA A 27 2.96 -8.87 0.78
C ALA A 27 3.21 -10.37 0.71
N ARG A 28 2.75 -11.13 1.71
CA ARG A 28 2.85 -12.61 1.68
C ARG A 28 2.07 -13.22 0.52
N THR A 29 0.88 -12.70 0.23
CA THR A 29 0.06 -13.19 -0.89
C THR A 29 0.73 -12.88 -2.24
N ALA A 30 1.32 -11.69 -2.41
CA ALA A 30 2.02 -11.32 -3.63
C ALA A 30 3.26 -12.19 -3.86
N ASP A 31 4.05 -12.46 -2.82
CA ASP A 31 5.20 -13.36 -2.87
C ASP A 31 4.78 -14.78 -3.28
N GLN A 32 3.76 -15.34 -2.63
CA GLN A 32 3.22 -16.67 -2.99
C GLN A 32 2.64 -16.73 -4.40
N ALA A 33 2.11 -15.62 -4.92
CA ALA A 33 1.60 -15.51 -6.27
C ALA A 33 2.70 -15.28 -7.33
N GLY A 34 3.98 -15.14 -6.92
CA GLY A 34 5.12 -14.99 -7.81
C GLY A 34 5.37 -13.57 -8.31
N PHE A 35 4.88 -12.54 -7.60
CA PHE A 35 5.29 -11.17 -7.86
C PHE A 35 6.75 -10.97 -7.42
N GLU A 36 7.52 -10.28 -8.26
CA GLU A 36 8.95 -10.05 -8.01
C GLU A 36 9.19 -8.91 -7.01
N SER A 37 8.28 -7.93 -6.95
CA SER A 37 8.48 -6.73 -6.16
C SER A 37 7.17 -6.08 -5.74
N ILE A 38 7.24 -5.34 -4.64
CA ILE A 38 6.17 -4.47 -4.14
C ILE A 38 6.68 -3.04 -4.10
N TRP A 39 5.87 -2.11 -4.55
CA TRP A 39 6.16 -0.68 -4.57
C TRP A 39 5.04 0.08 -3.87
N VAL A 40 5.43 1.02 -3.02
CA VAL A 40 4.53 1.91 -2.28
C VAL A 40 4.84 3.36 -2.61
N MET A 41 3.94 4.25 -2.19
CA MET A 41 4.11 5.69 -2.31
C MET A 41 4.55 6.28 -0.98
N ASP A 42 5.51 7.20 -1.03
CA ASP A 42 6.02 7.97 0.12
C ASP A 42 5.49 9.40 0.05
N HIS A 43 4.19 9.56 0.30
CA HIS A 43 3.53 10.86 0.23
C HIS A 43 2.83 11.14 1.55
N PHE A 44 2.93 12.38 2.03
CA PHE A 44 2.13 12.83 3.18
C PHE A 44 0.65 13.04 2.83
N TRP A 45 0.35 13.42 1.58
CA TRP A 45 -1.00 13.52 1.02
C TRP A 45 -1.09 12.77 -0.30
N GLN A 46 -2.26 12.21 -0.60
CA GLN A 46 -2.47 11.48 -1.85
C GLN A 46 -2.20 12.34 -3.10
N ILE A 47 -1.64 11.71 -4.14
CA ILE A 47 -1.41 12.37 -5.43
C ILE A 47 -2.72 12.53 -6.20
N ARG A 48 -2.83 13.66 -6.90
CA ARG A 48 -3.92 13.89 -7.86
C ARG A 48 -3.92 12.80 -8.93
N GLY A 49 -5.07 12.15 -9.11
CA GLY A 49 -5.27 11.04 -10.06
C GLY A 49 -5.54 9.71 -9.36
N ASN A 50 -5.04 9.54 -8.14
CA ASN A 50 -5.28 8.34 -7.32
C ASN A 50 -6.41 8.54 -6.31
N GLY A 51 -6.63 9.77 -5.85
CA GLY A 51 -7.69 10.11 -4.91
C GLY A 51 -7.64 11.56 -4.44
N PRO A 52 -8.59 11.96 -3.58
CA PRO A 52 -8.52 13.22 -2.86
C PRO A 52 -7.34 13.20 -1.85
N PRO A 53 -6.76 14.36 -1.50
CA PRO A 53 -5.57 14.44 -0.65
C PRO A 53 -5.75 13.86 0.76
N GLU A 54 -6.99 13.67 1.20
CA GLU A 54 -7.37 13.09 2.50
C GLU A 54 -7.36 11.55 2.53
N HIS A 55 -7.12 10.87 1.40
CA HIS A 55 -6.92 9.41 1.41
C HIS A 55 -5.70 9.04 2.26
N ASP A 56 -5.81 7.91 2.96
CA ASP A 56 -4.78 7.42 3.88
C ASP A 56 -3.48 7.15 3.11
N MET A 57 -2.37 7.62 3.68
CA MET A 57 -1.02 7.36 3.20
C MET A 57 -0.16 6.74 4.31
N LEU A 58 0.87 5.98 3.92
CA LEU A 58 1.87 5.52 4.88
C LEU A 58 2.67 6.71 5.39
N GLU A 59 2.52 7.03 6.66
CA GLU A 59 3.41 7.95 7.35
C GLU A 59 4.47 7.17 8.13
N GLY A 60 5.74 7.52 7.92
CA GLY A 60 6.88 6.89 8.59
C GLY A 60 7.17 7.47 9.96
N TYR A 61 6.16 7.70 10.80
CA TYR A 61 6.39 8.16 12.17
C TYR A 61 6.48 6.98 13.14
N SER A 62 7.65 6.93 13.79
CA SER A 62 8.15 5.95 14.76
C SER A 62 7.32 5.81 16.02
#